data_AF-T0XZ09-F1
#
_entry.id   AF-T0XZ09-F1
#
_cell.length_a   1.000
_cell.length_b   1.000
_cell.length_c   1.000
_cell.angle_alpha   90.00
_cell.angle_beta   90.00
_cell.angle_gamma   90.00
#
_symmetry.space_group_name_H-M   'P 1'
#
loop_
_entity.id
_entity.type
_entity.pdbx_description
1 polymer ?
#
loop_
_entity_poly.entity_id
_entity_poly.type
_entity_poly.pdbx_seq_one_letter_code
_entity_poly.pdbx_strand_id
1 'polypeptide(L)'
;MEAEALLEEKRLKERMWVLDTTVTMAPLLGLLGTIIGIIASFHVMSVSGLGKPAQITGGVAQALIATATGLVIAIISLGFYNHLNTTIREIRNAIESSARLLFHLQDNLRNAPGAPVTVEQNGAGKNMSPKAQPAFNTP
;
A
#
# COMPACT_ATOMS: atom_id res chain seq x y z
N MET A 1 9.09 -21.86 -3.05
CA MET A 1 9.27 -20.46 -3.51
C MET A 1 7.96 -19.68 -3.59
N GLU A 2 7.06 -19.82 -4.58
CA GLU A 2 5.82 -19.00 -4.60
C GLU A 2 4.88 -19.26 -3.40
N ALA A 3 4.73 -20.52 -2.97
CA ALA A 3 3.90 -20.87 -1.82
C ALA A 3 4.43 -20.31 -0.48
N GLU A 4 5.74 -20.12 -0.36
CA GLU A 4 6.38 -19.58 0.86
C GLU A 4 6.21 -18.06 0.95
N ALA A 5 6.36 -17.36 -0.19
CA ALA A 5 6.10 -15.92 -0.28
C ALA A 5 4.63 -15.58 0.06
N LEU A 6 3.68 -16.41 -0.36
CA LEU A 6 2.26 -16.24 -0.03
C LEU A 6 1.96 -16.42 1.46
N LEU A 7 2.63 -17.36 2.13
CA LEU A 7 2.49 -17.57 3.57
C LEU A 7 3.05 -16.39 4.37
N GLU A 8 4.17 -15.83 3.93
CA GLU A 8 4.80 -14.68 4.59
C GLU A 8 3.97 -13.40 4.39
N GLU A 9 3.41 -13.18 3.19
CA GLU A 9 2.47 -12.09 2.93
C GLU A 9 1.20 -12.21 3.80
N LYS A 10 0.69 -13.43 4.00
CA LYS A 10 -0.49 -13.70 4.83
C LYS A 10 -0.22 -13.39 6.31
N ARG A 11 0.94 -13.77 6.83
CA ARG A 11 1.33 -13.52 8.23
C ARG A 11 1.51 -12.03 8.52
N LEU A 12 1.98 -11.25 7.54
CA LEU A 12 2.06 -9.78 7.63
C LEU A 12 0.66 -9.14 7.61
N LYS A 13 -0.24 -9.61 6.74
CA LYS A 13 -1.63 -9.14 6.67
C LYS A 13 -2.43 -9.44 7.94
N GLU A 14 -2.24 -10.61 8.56
CA GLU A 14 -2.93 -10.98 9.81
C GLU A 14 -2.64 -10.02 10.97
N ARG A 15 -1.42 -9.45 11.03
CA ARG A 15 -1.08 -8.44 12.04
C ARG A 15 -1.64 -7.05 11.74
N MET A 16 -1.79 -6.72 10.45
CA MET A 16 -2.37 -5.44 10.00
C MET A 16 -3.88 -5.35 10.19
N TRP A 17 -4.60 -6.47 10.04
CA TRP A 17 -6.05 -6.53 10.27
C TRP A 17 -6.41 -5.87 11.59
N VAL A 18 -5.73 -6.26 12.68
CA VAL A 18 -6.10 -5.83 14.03
C VAL A 18 -6.02 -4.31 14.18
N LEU A 19 -5.03 -3.68 13.53
CA LEU A 19 -4.88 -2.24 13.48
C LEU A 19 -6.02 -1.58 12.69
N ASP A 20 -6.34 -2.09 11.50
CA ASP A 20 -7.42 -1.57 10.65
C ASP A 20 -8.79 -1.66 11.37
N THR A 21 -9.02 -2.78 12.06
CA THR A 21 -10.21 -2.98 12.88
C THR A 21 -10.23 -2.02 14.06
N THR A 22 -9.10 -1.74 14.70
CA THR A 22 -9.03 -0.81 15.83
C THR A 22 -9.31 0.63 15.39
N VAL A 23 -8.77 1.04 14.24
CA VAL A 23 -9.00 2.38 13.64
C VAL A 23 -10.48 2.61 13.35
N THR A 24 -11.18 1.58 12.85
CA THR A 24 -12.61 1.66 12.53
C THR A 24 -13.51 1.51 13.76
N MET A 25 -13.11 0.69 14.74
CA MET A 25 -13.87 0.48 15.97
C MET A 25 -13.76 1.63 16.98
N ALA A 26 -12.62 2.33 17.06
CA ALA A 26 -12.40 3.38 18.04
C ALA A 26 -13.43 4.54 17.98
N PRO A 27 -13.80 5.09 16.79
CA PRO A 27 -14.86 6.08 16.68
C PRO A 27 -16.23 5.54 17.10
N LEU A 28 -16.52 4.28 16.76
CA LEU A 28 -17.78 3.62 17.11
C LEU A 28 -17.93 3.46 18.63
N LEU A 29 -16.83 3.14 19.32
CA LEU A 29 -16.78 3.10 20.79
C LEU A 29 -16.96 4.49 21.42
N GLY A 30 -16.39 5.54 20.82
CA GLY A 30 -16.63 6.92 21.24
C GLY A 30 -18.10 7.34 21.09
N LEU A 31 -18.73 6.93 19.98
CA LEU A 31 -20.15 7.16 19.74
C LEU A 31 -21.03 6.39 20.73
N LEU A 32 -20.68 5.14 21.07
CA LEU A 32 -21.34 4.36 22.12
C LEU A 32 -21.26 5.08 23.48
N GLY A 33 -20.09 5.65 23.82
CA GLY A 33 -19.91 6.44 25.04
C GLY A 33 -20.86 7.64 25.12
N THR A 34 -21.11 8.32 24.00
CA THR A 34 -22.11 9.40 23.92
C THR A 34 -23.51 8.90 24.27
N ILE A 35 -23.90 7.75 23.72
CA ILE A 35 -25.23 7.16 23.96
C ILE A 35 -25.39 6.83 25.44
N ILE A 36 -24.39 6.18 26.05
CA ILE A 36 -24.40 5.84 27.47
C ILE A 36 -24.48 7.10 28.35
N GLY A 37 -23.70 8.14 28.04
CA GLY A 37 -23.69 9.39 28.81
C GLY A 37 -25.03 10.16 28.73
N ILE A 38 -25.66 10.18 27.56
CA ILE A 38 -26.99 10.78 27.39
C ILE A 38 -28.04 9.98 28.16
N ILE A 39 -28.02 8.64 28.10
CA ILE A 39 -28.94 7.79 28.87
C ILE A 39 -28.77 8.03 30.38
N ALA A 40 -27.52 8.11 30.87
CA ALA A 40 -27.24 8.42 32.27
C ALA A 40 -27.78 9.82 32.67
N SER A 41 -27.64 10.81 31.79
CA SER A 41 -28.17 12.16 31.99
C SER A 41 -29.70 12.16 32.15
N PHE A 42 -30.40 11.40 31.30
CA PHE A 42 -31.86 11.25 31.40
C PHE A 42 -32.28 10.46 32.64
N HIS A 43 -31.49 9.47 33.06
CA HIS A 43 -31.75 8.76 34.30
C HIS A 43 -31.67 9.71 35.50
N VAL A 44 -30.62 10.54 35.59
CA VAL A 44 -30.47 11.55 36.65
C VAL A 44 -31.62 12.56 36.62
N MET A 45 -32.06 13.01 35.43
CA MET A 45 -33.24 13.85 35.28
C MET A 45 -34.51 13.19 35.85
N SER A 46 -34.71 11.90 35.56
CA SER A 46 -35.90 11.16 36.00
C SER A 46 -35.99 11.01 37.52
N VAL A 47 -34.83 10.88 38.18
CA VAL A 47 -34.74 10.70 39.65
C VAL A 47 -34.71 12.05 40.39
N SER A 48 -34.05 13.05 39.82
CA SER A 48 -33.79 14.35 40.48
C SER A 48 -34.86 15.40 40.19
N GLY A 49 -35.72 15.15 39.19
CA GLY A 49 -36.68 16.12 38.66
C GLY A 49 -36.02 17.28 37.91
N LEU A 50 -36.85 18.13 37.29
CA LEU A 50 -36.41 19.29 36.49
C LEU A 50 -35.65 20.37 37.28
N GLY A 51 -35.52 20.25 38.61
CA GLY A 51 -34.98 21.28 39.49
C GLY A 51 -33.45 21.45 39.47
N LYS A 52 -32.69 20.56 38.81
CA LYS A 52 -31.21 20.64 38.76
C LYS A 52 -30.64 20.46 37.34
N PRO A 53 -30.87 21.43 36.43
CA PRO A 53 -30.39 21.37 35.04
C PRO A 53 -28.87 21.21 34.92
N ALA A 54 -28.11 21.69 35.91
CA ALA A 54 -26.65 21.55 35.97
C ALA A 54 -26.15 20.08 35.99
N GLN A 55 -26.96 19.15 36.48
CA GLN A 55 -26.57 17.73 36.50
C GLN A 55 -26.74 17.07 35.11
N ILE A 56 -27.73 17.51 34.33
CA ILE A 56 -27.94 17.02 32.96
C ILE A 56 -26.85 17.54 32.03
N THR A 57 -26.51 18.82 32.13
CA THR A 57 -25.41 19.40 31.34
C THR A 57 -24.08 18.72 31.65
N GLY A 58 -23.86 18.27 32.88
CA GLY A 58 -22.69 17.46 33.25
C GLY A 58 -22.61 16.12 32.51
N GLY A 59 -23.71 15.36 32.44
CA GLY A 59 -23.71 14.07 31.74
C GLY A 59 -23.61 14.19 30.22
N VAL A 60 -24.16 15.26 29.63
CA VAL A 60 -23.96 15.59 28.20
C VAL A 60 -22.51 16.03 27.93
N ALA A 61 -21.89 16.80 28.82
CA ALA A 61 -20.47 17.14 28.69
C ALA A 61 -19.58 15.89 28.75
N GLN A 62 -19.87 14.96 29.65
CA GLN A 62 -19.15 13.69 29.72
C GLN A 62 -19.31 12.86 28.44
N ALA A 63 -20.52 12.85 27.85
CA ALA A 63 -20.80 12.21 26.58
C ALA A 63 -19.90 12.78 25.46
N LEU A 64 -19.81 14.11 25.34
CA LEU A 64 -18.98 14.77 24.33
C LEU A 64 -17.48 14.48 24.50
N ILE A 65 -16.99 14.41 25.75
CA ILE A 65 -15.61 14.05 26.04
C ILE A 65 -15.33 12.60 25.58
N ALA A 66 -16.26 11.67 25.81
CA ALA A 66 -16.12 10.29 25.34
C ALA A 66 -15.97 10.22 23.80
N THR A 67 -16.77 10.98 23.06
CA THR A 67 -16.65 11.06 21.58
C THR A 67 -15.31 11.65 21.15
N ALA A 68 -14.89 12.77 21.77
CA ALA A 68 -13.63 13.41 21.45
C ALA A 68 -12.43 12.47 21.68
N THR A 69 -12.44 11.73 22.79
CA THR A 69 -11.37 10.76 23.07
C THR A 69 -11.33 9.60 22.07
N GLY A 70 -12.48 9.04 21.67
CA GLY A 70 -12.55 8.00 20.65
C GLY A 70 -12.03 8.46 19.28
N LEU A 71 -12.34 9.70 18.88
CA LEU A 71 -11.82 10.33 17.67
C LEU A 71 -10.30 10.54 17.72
N VAL A 72 -9.76 11.05 18.84
CA VAL A 72 -8.32 11.27 18.98
C VAL A 72 -7.54 9.95 18.86
N ILE A 73 -8.01 8.89 19.51
CA ILE A 73 -7.40 7.55 19.44
C ILE A 73 -7.45 7.02 18.00
N ALA A 74 -8.57 7.20 17.30
CA ALA A 74 -8.74 6.77 15.92
C ALA A 74 -7.79 7.49 14.96
N ILE A 75 -7.63 8.81 15.10
CA ILE A 75 -6.74 9.63 14.26
C ILE A 75 -5.29 9.19 14.42
N ILE A 76 -4.82 9.04 15.66
CA ILE A 76 -3.44 8.61 15.95
C ILE A 76 -3.20 7.20 15.38
N SER A 77 -4.15 6.29 15.60
CA SER A 77 -4.06 4.91 15.08
C SER A 77 -4.05 4.87 13.55
N LEU A 78 -4.83 5.72 12.88
CA LEU A 78 -4.87 5.82 11.42
C LEU A 78 -3.53 6.30 10.86
N GLY A 79 -2.90 7.30 11.50
CA GLY A 79 -1.57 7.77 11.12
C GLY A 79 -0.52 6.65 11.18
N PHE A 80 -0.55 5.88 12.26
CA PHE A 80 0.34 4.73 12.44
C PHE A 80 0.06 3.61 11.41
N TYR A 81 -1.22 3.28 11.18
CA TYR A 81 -1.62 2.29 10.18
C TYR A 81 -1.14 2.66 8.77
N ASN A 82 -1.27 3.92 8.37
CA ASN A 82 -0.83 4.37 7.05
C ASN A 82 0.70 4.26 6.88
N HIS A 83 1.46 4.53 7.95
CA HIS A 83 2.91 4.38 7.94
C HIS A 83 3.32 2.91 7.73
N LEU A 84 2.77 1.99 8.53
CA LEU A 84 3.06 0.55 8.41
C LEU A 84 2.66 -0.01 7.04
N ASN A 85 1.51 0.41 6.53
CA ASN A 85 1.02 -0.03 5.23
C ASN A 85 1.93 0.46 4.09
N THR A 86 2.57 1.63 4.24
CA THR A 86 3.54 2.14 3.27
C THR A 86 4.83 1.34 3.30
N THR A 87 5.37 1.02 4.48
CA THR A 87 6.55 0.15 4.62
C THR A 87 6.30 -1.25 4.03
N ILE A 88 5.12 -1.83 4.25
CA ILE A 88 4.77 -3.14 3.69
C ILE A 88 4.69 -3.09 2.16
N ARG A 89 4.13 -2.02 1.59
CA ARG A 89 4.13 -1.81 0.13
C ARG A 89 5.55 -1.71 -0.43
N GLU A 90 6.45 -0.99 0.24
CA GLU A 90 7.84 -0.87 -0.19
C GLU A 90 8.55 -2.23 -0.20
N ILE A 91 8.39 -3.03 0.86
CA ILE A 91 8.95 -4.39 0.94
C ILE A 91 8.40 -5.27 -0.19
N ARG A 92 7.08 -5.21 -0.44
CA ARG A 92 6.44 -5.96 -1.53
C ARG A 92 7.01 -5.56 -2.89
N ASN A 93 7.15 -4.26 -3.13
CA ASN A 93 7.72 -3.73 -4.37
C ASN A 93 9.18 -4.19 -4.55
N ALA A 94 9.96 -4.23 -3.48
CA ALA A 94 11.35 -4.72 -3.51
C ALA A 94 11.42 -6.21 -3.89
N ILE A 95 10.56 -7.05 -3.31
CA ILE A 95 10.46 -8.48 -3.64
C ILE A 95 10.06 -8.67 -5.11
N GLU A 96 9.01 -7.97 -5.55
CA GLU A 96 8.56 -8.04 -6.95
C GLU A 96 9.63 -7.57 -7.93
N SER A 97 10.39 -6.51 -7.60
CA SER A 97 11.48 -6.02 -8.46
C SER A 97 12.60 -7.04 -8.62
N SER A 98 12.94 -7.74 -7.53
CA SER A 98 13.97 -8.79 -7.53
C SER A 98 13.52 -10.01 -8.34
N ALA A 99 12.26 -10.41 -8.17
CA ALA A 99 11.68 -11.49 -8.97
C ALA A 99 11.65 -11.15 -10.46
N ARG A 100 11.21 -9.94 -10.83
CA ARG A 100 11.22 -9.46 -12.23
C ARG A 100 12.61 -9.50 -12.85
N LEU A 101 13.63 -9.09 -12.09
CA LEU A 101 15.01 -9.11 -12.56
C LEU A 101 15.50 -10.54 -12.82
N LEU A 102 15.21 -11.47 -11.91
CA LEU A 102 15.53 -12.90 -12.11
C LEU A 102 14.82 -13.49 -13.33
N PHE A 103 13.53 -13.21 -13.52
CA PHE A 103 12.79 -13.66 -14.69
C PHE A 103 13.33 -13.08 -16.00
N HIS A 104 13.65 -11.78 -16.03
CA HIS A 104 14.27 -11.16 -17.20
C HIS A 104 15.65 -11.73 -17.52
N LEU A 105 16.47 -12.03 -16.51
CA LEU A 105 17.76 -12.69 -16.73
C LEU A 105 17.58 -14.12 -17.23
N GLN A 106 16.62 -14.86 -16.68
CA GLN A 106 16.32 -16.21 -17.12
C GLN A 106 15.79 -16.23 -18.56
N ASP A 107 14.92 -15.30 -18.94
CA ASP A 107 14.44 -15.18 -20.32
C ASP A 107 15.55 -14.70 -21.26
N ASN A 108 16.46 -13.82 -20.82
CA ASN A 108 17.59 -13.40 -21.64
C ASN A 108 18.62 -14.53 -21.83
N LEU A 109 18.80 -15.40 -20.84
CA LEU A 109 19.63 -16.61 -20.96
C LEU A 109 18.94 -17.71 -21.77
N ARG A 110 17.61 -17.84 -21.66
CA ARG A 110 16.80 -18.81 -22.44
C ARG A 110 16.62 -18.39 -23.90
N ASN A 111 16.51 -17.09 -24.16
CA ASN A 111 16.49 -16.50 -25.50
C ASN A 111 17.88 -16.05 -25.97
N ALA A 112 18.95 -16.42 -25.27
CA ALA A 112 20.30 -16.21 -25.78
C ALA A 112 20.37 -16.94 -27.13
N PRO A 113 20.57 -16.21 -28.25
CA PRO A 113 20.72 -16.85 -29.54
C PRO A 113 21.97 -17.74 -29.43
N GLY A 114 21.81 -19.04 -29.64
CA GLY A 114 22.96 -19.92 -29.86
C GLY A 114 23.81 -19.26 -30.92
N ALA A 115 25.04 -18.87 -30.57
CA ALA A 115 25.91 -18.17 -31.49
C ALA A 115 26.17 -19.05 -32.72
N PRO A 116 25.94 -18.57 -33.95
CA PRO A 116 26.68 -19.03 -35.10
C PRO A 116 27.58 -17.87 -35.51
N VAL A 117 28.78 -17.78 -34.92
CA VAL A 117 29.84 -16.92 -35.47
C VAL A 117 31.04 -17.79 -35.78
N THR A 118 30.90 -18.59 -36.82
CA THR A 118 32.04 -19.00 -37.66
C THR A 118 31.51 -19.15 -39.08
N VAL A 119 31.49 -18.04 -39.81
CA VAL A 119 31.49 -18.08 -41.27
C VAL A 119 32.95 -18.19 -41.68
N GLU A 120 33.43 -19.43 -41.82
CA GLU A 120 34.62 -19.72 -42.59
C GLU A 120 34.24 -19.62 -44.08
N GLN A 121 34.62 -18.54 -44.75
CA GLN A 121 34.81 -18.53 -46.21
C GLN A 121 36.06 -17.71 -46.53
N ASN A 122 37.19 -18.41 -46.61
CA ASN A 122 38.38 -17.91 -47.27
C ASN A 122 38.40 -18.41 -48.72
N GLY A 123 38.46 -17.47 -49.66
CA GLY A 123 39.20 -17.65 -50.91
C GLY A 123 38.38 -17.86 -52.19
N ALA A 124 38.22 -16.79 -52.99
CA ALA A 124 38.53 -16.82 -54.43
C ALA A 124 38.33 -15.44 -55.10
N GLY A 125 39.37 -14.97 -55.80
CA GLY A 125 39.25 -14.06 -56.95
C GLY A 125 39.26 -12.57 -56.62
N LYS A 126 40.40 -11.87 -56.58
CA LYS A 126 41.24 -11.43 -57.73
C LYS A 126 40.66 -10.19 -58.45
N ASN A 127 41.50 -9.14 -58.45
CA ASN A 127 41.53 -7.97 -59.35
C ASN A 127 40.41 -6.93 -59.21
N MET A 128 40.56 -5.65 -59.56
CA MET A 128 41.67 -4.71 -59.77
C MET A 128 40.97 -3.44 -60.30
N SER A 129 41.29 -2.30 -59.70
CA SER A 129 41.21 -0.93 -60.24
C SER A 129 39.94 -0.05 -60.14
N PRO A 130 40.15 1.26 -59.88
CA PRO A 130 39.15 2.33 -59.75
C PRO A 130 38.98 3.17 -61.03
N LYS A 131 37.77 3.71 -61.26
CA LYS A 131 37.38 4.80 -62.21
C LYS A 131 35.84 4.83 -62.26
N ALA A 132 35.08 5.90 -62.41
CA ALA A 132 35.27 7.34 -62.54
C ALA A 132 33.87 7.99 -62.40
N GLN A 133 33.76 9.07 -61.61
CA GLN A 133 33.06 10.36 -61.85
C GLN A 133 31.67 10.49 -62.57
N PRO A 134 30.98 11.65 -62.41
CA PRO A 134 29.53 11.78 -62.22
C PRO A 134 28.78 12.41 -63.42
N ALA A 135 27.44 12.38 -63.39
CA ALA A 135 26.54 13.30 -64.13
C ALA A 135 25.13 13.18 -63.50
N PHE A 136 24.58 14.20 -62.82
CA PHE A 136 23.94 15.41 -63.34
C PHE A 136 22.88 15.15 -64.43
N ASN A 137 21.60 15.16 -64.07
CA ASN A 137 20.61 16.11 -64.62
C ASN A 137 19.22 15.95 -63.98
N THR A 138 18.71 17.05 -63.42
CA THR A 138 17.29 17.49 -63.52
C THR A 138 17.08 18.11 -64.92
N PRO A 139 15.95 18.72 -65.33
CA PRO A 139 14.78 19.25 -64.59
C PRO A 139 13.76 18.20 -64.17
#